data_AF-A0A7S2PP96-F1
#
_entry.id   AF-A0A7S2PP96-F1
#
_cell.length_a   1.000
_cell.length_b   1.000
_cell.length_c   1.000
_cell.angle_alpha   90.00
_cell.angle_beta   90.00
_cell.angle_gamma   90.00
#
_symmetry.space_group_name_H-M   'P 1'
#
loop_
_entity.id
_entity.type
_entity.pdbx_description
1 polymer ?
#
loop_
_entity_poly.entity_id
_entity_poly.type
_entity_poly.pdbx_seq_one_letter_code
_entity_poly.pdbx_strand_id
1 'polypeptide(L)'
;MEQAITLDDDATPLNEAGSPFDIWRAIFGNAWLLGAVLAIVSSLLESVGLIFQKKAQYKCMGDNVAPTDPKPSRLQVMRKGAFWLGVILYLLSSPVNMLAQKYAPETTVLPLNACIVVVNALLSFVVLYERFTQSDVFASVVCIFGAVAINTAMSQTLPGQLDNFPVQEVLQISNDLLTNPGFTIYMMAWLVLFAMCVYVVTFVSMQSAAKPFAVPMLVGLLSALFHFMSKLMITLVMRSSDPEVWSDPVTMKVIAFTTVLYILYVWSMVEGLQQLSSRFFVPAMFVACQVLTATQDLLFFRAWEAMTQKDISVFVVASLVSLVGVAFISPEQRVNASPDASGLNTPLLSPRTDAVRLHQNVLNIMDEYKIRQPTSPDAVGLATIDMSIPVTNWWRVFPILICIAMVSLPVVLWCTDRLFAMFTVLTLFAGYQGWKLGMHIALFAYVGTKKMAHFDNADFSALYKAEMKDPKTRGASFPRWEDVYHFVVLPNYKEDVEVLRLAIKSIAASG
;
A
#
# COMPACT_ATOMS: atom_id res chain seq x y z
N MET A 1 -56.78 -15.61 -7.73
CA MET A 1 -56.86 -14.59 -6.67
C MET A 1 -55.47 -14.01 -6.51
N GLU A 2 -55.19 -12.98 -7.31
CA GLU A 2 -54.08 -12.06 -7.10
C GLU A 2 -54.33 -11.28 -5.80
N GLN A 3 -53.33 -11.23 -4.93
CA GLN A 3 -53.26 -10.20 -3.90
C GLN A 3 -52.04 -9.33 -4.21
N ALA A 4 -52.33 -8.19 -4.82
CA ALA A 4 -51.44 -7.05 -4.94
C ALA A 4 -51.15 -6.50 -3.54
N ILE A 5 -49.87 -6.42 -3.19
CA ILE A 5 -49.40 -5.68 -2.02
C ILE A 5 -49.17 -4.25 -2.50
N THR A 6 -50.03 -3.35 -2.05
CA THR A 6 -50.01 -1.91 -2.27
C THR A 6 -48.77 -1.30 -1.62
N LEU A 7 -47.95 -0.62 -2.42
CA LEU A 7 -46.92 0.31 -1.97
C LEU A 7 -47.62 1.58 -1.45
N ASP A 8 -47.37 1.91 -0.19
CA ASP A 8 -47.84 3.15 0.44
C ASP A 8 -46.84 4.27 0.07
N ASP A 9 -47.29 5.20 -0.77
CA ASP A 9 -46.61 6.44 -1.14
C ASP A 9 -46.90 7.48 -0.06
N ASP A 10 -45.95 7.73 0.83
CA ASP A 10 -45.96 8.92 1.70
C ASP A 10 -44.66 9.71 1.51
N ALA A 11 -44.62 10.45 0.40
CA ALA A 11 -43.58 11.40 0.06
C ALA A 11 -43.74 12.67 0.91
N THR A 12 -42.91 12.82 1.95
CA THR A 12 -42.68 14.11 2.62
C THR A 12 -41.53 14.86 1.92
N PRO A 13 -41.65 16.18 1.72
CA PRO A 13 -40.79 16.92 0.80
C PRO A 13 -39.37 17.15 1.37
N LEU A 14 -38.38 16.83 0.55
CA LEU A 14 -36.97 17.20 0.71
C LEU A 14 -36.81 18.72 0.79
N ASN A 15 -36.68 19.26 1.99
CA ASN A 15 -36.07 20.57 2.24
C ASN A 15 -35.65 20.68 3.70
N GLU A 16 -34.45 20.21 4.03
CA GLU A 16 -33.61 20.78 5.08
C GLU A 16 -32.16 20.29 4.88
N ALA A 17 -31.22 21.23 4.88
CA ALA A 17 -29.82 21.00 4.53
C ALA A 17 -29.16 19.99 5.47
N GLY A 18 -28.70 18.87 4.91
CA GLY A 18 -28.23 17.68 5.62
C GLY A 18 -27.03 17.95 6.53
N SER A 19 -27.17 17.51 7.77
CA SER A 19 -26.07 17.45 8.74
C SER A 19 -25.11 16.31 8.35
N PRO A 20 -23.81 16.37 8.72
CA PRO A 20 -22.88 15.26 8.47
C PRO A 20 -23.31 13.94 9.12
N PHE A 21 -24.21 13.98 10.12
CA PHE A 21 -24.79 12.79 10.74
C PHE A 21 -25.82 12.07 9.86
N ASP A 22 -26.46 12.77 8.93
CA ASP A 22 -27.43 12.16 8.01
C ASP A 22 -26.73 11.31 6.94
N ILE A 23 -25.50 11.68 6.58
CA ILE A 23 -24.62 10.88 5.70
C ILE A 23 -24.26 9.55 6.40
N TRP A 24 -23.88 9.61 7.68
CA TRP A 24 -23.60 8.39 8.44
C TRP A 24 -24.84 7.52 8.61
N ARG A 25 -26.01 8.11 8.86
CA ARG A 25 -27.28 7.36 8.87
C ARG A 25 -27.60 6.71 7.53
N ALA A 26 -27.34 7.39 6.41
CA ALA A 26 -27.53 6.82 5.07
C ALA A 26 -26.54 5.67 4.79
N ILE A 27 -25.28 5.80 5.22
CA ILE A 27 -24.25 4.76 5.07
C ILE A 27 -24.58 3.54 5.93
N PHE A 28 -24.93 3.73 7.21
CA PHE A 28 -25.32 2.64 8.12
C PHE A 28 -26.73 2.08 7.82
N GLY A 29 -27.56 2.82 7.09
CA GLY A 29 -28.88 2.40 6.66
C GLY A 29 -28.88 1.46 5.44
N ASN A 30 -27.79 1.44 4.66
CA ASN A 30 -27.66 0.55 3.51
C ASN A 30 -26.66 -0.57 3.80
N ALA A 31 -27.14 -1.82 3.82
CA ALA A 31 -26.32 -3.00 4.10
C ALA A 31 -25.10 -3.11 3.16
N TRP A 32 -25.26 -2.80 1.86
CA TRP A 32 -24.17 -2.88 0.91
C TRP A 32 -23.05 -1.86 1.21
N LEU A 33 -23.42 -0.61 1.54
CA LEU A 33 -22.45 0.43 1.93
C LEU A 33 -21.76 0.09 3.25
N LEU A 34 -22.49 -0.47 4.20
CA LEU A 34 -21.92 -0.96 5.45
C LEU A 34 -20.86 -2.04 5.20
N GLY A 35 -21.16 -3.01 4.32
CA GLY A 35 -20.20 -4.03 3.90
C GLY A 35 -18.95 -3.42 3.24
N ALA A 36 -19.12 -2.44 2.36
CA ALA A 36 -18.02 -1.75 1.72
C ALA A 36 -17.11 -1.00 2.72
N VAL A 37 -17.70 -0.29 3.68
CA VAL A 37 -16.94 0.41 4.74
C VAL A 37 -16.19 -0.58 5.61
N LEU A 38 -16.81 -1.69 6.00
CA LEU A 38 -16.17 -2.74 6.79
C LEU A 38 -14.97 -3.38 6.06
N ALA A 39 -15.06 -3.58 4.73
CA ALA A 39 -13.94 -4.09 3.93
C ALA A 39 -12.74 -3.14 3.94
N ILE A 40 -12.98 -1.83 3.79
CA ILE A 40 -11.92 -0.81 3.87
C ILE A 40 -11.31 -0.77 5.27
N VAL A 41 -12.14 -0.83 6.33
CA VAL A 41 -11.66 -0.88 7.72
C VAL A 41 -10.81 -2.11 7.98
N SER A 42 -11.20 -3.28 7.45
CA SER A 42 -10.40 -4.50 7.55
C SER A 42 -9.02 -4.32 6.88
N SER A 43 -9.00 -3.78 5.66
CA SER A 43 -7.75 -3.51 4.92
C SER A 43 -6.82 -2.54 5.66
N LEU A 44 -7.40 -1.53 6.33
CA LEU A 44 -6.66 -0.58 7.17
C LEU A 44 -6.06 -1.29 8.39
N LEU A 45 -6.84 -2.10 9.10
CA LEU A 45 -6.37 -2.87 10.26
C LEU A 45 -5.24 -3.83 9.87
N GLU A 46 -5.39 -4.51 8.73
CA GLU A 46 -4.40 -5.44 8.19
C GLU A 46 -3.08 -4.71 7.89
N SER A 47 -3.16 -3.58 7.17
CA SER A 47 -1.99 -2.75 6.83
C SER A 47 -1.29 -2.19 8.07
N VAL A 48 -2.04 -1.61 9.01
CA VAL A 48 -1.48 -1.05 10.25
C VAL A 48 -0.84 -2.15 11.11
N GLY A 49 -1.48 -3.34 11.15
CA GLY A 49 -0.95 -4.52 11.83
C GLY A 49 0.41 -4.95 11.28
N LEU A 50 0.52 -5.11 9.96
CA LEU A 50 1.77 -5.42 9.26
C LEU A 50 2.88 -4.40 9.57
N ILE A 51 2.54 -3.11 9.50
CA ILE A 51 3.47 -2.02 9.72
C ILE A 51 4.00 -1.99 11.16
N PHE A 52 3.15 -2.22 12.16
CA PHE A 52 3.60 -2.32 13.54
C PHE A 52 4.48 -3.54 13.80
N GLN A 53 4.14 -4.68 13.21
CA GLN A 53 4.96 -5.89 13.29
C GLN A 53 6.35 -5.63 12.71
N LYS A 54 6.42 -5.04 11.50
CA LYS A 54 7.67 -4.71 10.83
C LYS A 54 8.50 -3.67 11.59
N LYS A 55 7.86 -2.62 12.12
CA LYS A 55 8.51 -1.60 12.94
C LYS A 55 9.11 -2.19 14.23
N ALA A 56 8.39 -3.09 14.88
CA ALA A 56 8.89 -3.77 16.08
C ALA A 56 10.10 -4.67 15.76
N GLN A 57 10.09 -5.34 14.61
CA GLN A 57 11.22 -6.14 14.12
C GLN A 57 12.45 -5.27 13.85
N TYR A 58 12.29 -4.12 13.17
CA TYR A 58 13.38 -3.18 12.93
C TYR A 58 14.00 -2.64 14.23
N LYS A 59 13.16 -2.31 15.22
CA LYS A 59 13.65 -1.83 16.53
C LYS A 59 14.47 -2.87 17.31
N CYS A 60 14.29 -4.16 17.02
CA CYS A 60 15.08 -5.23 17.63
C CYS A 60 16.43 -5.46 16.94
N MET A 61 16.68 -4.88 15.77
CA MET A 61 17.93 -5.05 15.00
C MET A 61 19.03 -4.02 15.31
N GLY A 62 18.81 -3.06 16.23
CA GLY A 62 19.68 -1.89 16.44
C GLY A 62 21.21 -2.12 16.48
N ASP A 63 21.93 -1.31 15.71
CA ASP A 63 23.35 -0.92 15.59
C ASP A 63 24.52 -1.92 15.71
N ASN A 64 24.39 -3.12 16.29
CA ASN A 64 25.58 -3.91 16.68
C ASN A 64 25.71 -5.32 16.07
N VAL A 65 25.09 -5.61 14.92
CA VAL A 65 25.13 -6.98 14.35
C VAL A 65 25.78 -6.99 12.96
N ALA A 66 26.85 -7.79 12.85
CA ALA A 66 27.62 -7.99 11.62
C ALA A 66 26.74 -8.48 10.45
N PRO A 67 27.07 -8.11 9.20
CA PRO A 67 26.25 -8.36 8.00
C PRO A 67 26.05 -9.85 7.63
N THR A 68 26.62 -10.78 8.39
CA THR A 68 26.68 -12.20 8.03
C THR A 68 25.70 -13.11 8.80
N ASP A 69 24.95 -12.62 9.79
CA ASP A 69 23.86 -13.42 10.39
C ASP A 69 22.66 -12.56 10.83
N PRO A 70 21.61 -12.41 9.99
CA PRO A 70 20.75 -11.24 10.09
C PRO A 70 19.30 -11.55 10.55
N LYS A 71 18.99 -12.69 11.18
CA LYS A 71 17.65 -12.89 11.78
C LYS A 71 17.65 -12.34 13.21
N PRO A 72 16.77 -11.37 13.57
CA PRO A 72 16.66 -10.95 14.96
C PRO A 72 16.22 -12.16 15.78
N SER A 73 16.78 -12.35 16.97
CA SER A 73 16.40 -13.51 17.77
C SER A 73 14.88 -13.45 18.03
N ARG A 74 14.17 -14.53 17.66
CA ARG A 74 12.69 -14.57 17.68
C ARG A 74 12.13 -14.17 19.05
N LEU A 75 12.83 -14.57 20.12
CA LEU A 75 12.49 -14.25 21.50
C LEU A 75 12.52 -12.74 21.80
N GLN A 76 13.46 -11.99 21.22
CA GLN A 76 13.57 -10.54 21.44
C GLN A 76 12.43 -9.77 20.76
N VAL A 77 12.02 -10.20 19.56
CA VAL A 77 10.86 -9.62 18.84
C VAL A 77 9.57 -9.90 19.61
N MET A 78 9.36 -11.13 20.05
CA MET A 78 8.17 -11.53 20.82
C MET A 78 8.08 -10.84 22.19
N ARG A 79 9.16 -10.27 22.73
CA ARG A 79 9.13 -9.50 23.98
C ARG A 79 8.63 -8.07 23.80
N LYS A 80 8.51 -7.56 22.58
CA LYS A 80 8.04 -6.18 22.32
C LYS A 80 6.51 -6.13 22.26
N GLY A 81 5.89 -5.33 23.14
CA GLY A 81 4.43 -5.13 23.13
C GLY A 81 3.88 -4.59 21.80
N ALA A 82 4.65 -3.75 21.10
CA ALA A 82 4.28 -3.23 19.78
C ALA A 82 4.14 -4.32 18.69
N PHE A 83 4.93 -5.41 18.80
CA PHE A 83 4.80 -6.54 17.88
C PHE A 83 3.45 -7.25 18.08
N TRP A 84 3.08 -7.54 19.33
CA TRP A 84 1.80 -8.15 19.66
C TRP A 84 0.61 -7.25 19.34
N LEU A 85 0.73 -5.94 19.53
CA LEU A 85 -0.30 -5.00 19.06
C LEU A 85 -0.51 -5.14 17.55
N GLY A 86 0.56 -5.22 16.76
CA GLY A 86 0.48 -5.44 15.32
C GLY A 86 -0.12 -6.80 14.94
N VAL A 87 0.19 -7.86 15.69
CA VAL A 87 -0.42 -9.19 15.50
C VAL A 87 -1.92 -9.14 15.83
N ILE A 88 -2.33 -8.51 16.93
CA ILE A 88 -3.75 -8.41 17.31
C ILE A 88 -4.55 -7.63 16.27
N LEU A 89 -4.02 -6.49 15.78
CA LEU A 89 -4.68 -5.71 14.73
C LEU A 89 -4.84 -6.50 13.44
N TYR A 90 -3.79 -7.25 13.06
CA TYR A 90 -3.86 -8.15 11.91
C TYR A 90 -4.91 -9.25 12.11
N LEU A 91 -4.92 -9.92 13.27
CA LEU A 91 -5.91 -10.96 13.58
C LEU A 91 -7.35 -10.43 13.63
N LEU A 92 -7.53 -9.17 14.05
CA LEU A 92 -8.83 -8.49 14.09
C LEU A 92 -9.35 -8.13 12.69
N SER A 93 -8.47 -8.01 11.68
CA SER A 93 -8.90 -7.74 10.30
C SER A 93 -9.77 -8.87 9.73
N SER A 94 -9.43 -10.13 10.01
CA SER A 94 -10.14 -11.33 9.53
C SER A 94 -11.63 -11.35 9.89
N PRO A 95 -12.05 -11.25 11.17
CA PRO A 95 -13.48 -11.23 11.52
C PRO A 95 -14.21 -10.00 10.99
N VAL A 96 -13.53 -8.84 10.86
CA VAL A 96 -14.12 -7.64 10.25
C VAL A 96 -14.38 -7.86 8.75
N ASN A 97 -13.45 -8.52 8.04
CA ASN A 97 -13.63 -8.87 6.62
C ASN A 97 -14.76 -9.89 6.44
N MET A 98 -14.86 -10.89 7.32
CA MET A 98 -15.98 -11.85 7.30
C MET A 98 -17.33 -11.15 7.54
N LEU A 99 -17.36 -10.17 8.45
CA LEU A 99 -18.55 -9.36 8.67
C LEU A 99 -18.89 -8.51 7.43
N ALA A 100 -17.89 -7.98 6.72
CA ALA A 100 -18.11 -7.26 5.46
C ALA A 100 -18.78 -8.15 4.40
N GLN A 101 -18.31 -9.39 4.25
CA GLN A 101 -18.87 -10.38 3.31
C GLN A 101 -20.30 -10.81 3.65
N LYS A 102 -20.74 -10.64 4.91
CA LYS A 102 -22.14 -10.86 5.29
C LYS A 102 -23.08 -9.79 4.69
N TYR A 103 -22.59 -8.56 4.53
CA TYR A 103 -23.40 -7.41 4.14
C TYR A 103 -23.23 -7.00 2.67
N ALA A 104 -22.08 -7.33 2.05
CA ALA A 104 -21.78 -7.06 0.65
C ALA A 104 -21.23 -8.32 -0.03
N PRO A 105 -21.52 -8.54 -1.32
CA PRO A 105 -21.03 -9.71 -2.04
C PRO A 105 -19.51 -9.70 -2.14
N GLU A 106 -18.92 -10.88 -2.21
CA GLU A 106 -17.47 -11.08 -2.36
C GLU A 106 -16.90 -10.30 -3.55
N THR A 107 -17.67 -10.16 -4.62
CA THR A 107 -17.32 -9.39 -5.82
C THR A 107 -17.12 -7.89 -5.57
N THR A 108 -17.71 -7.34 -4.50
CA THR A 108 -17.48 -5.96 -4.07
C THR A 108 -16.37 -5.87 -3.04
N VAL A 109 -16.31 -6.83 -2.10
CA VAL A 109 -15.34 -6.83 -1.01
C VAL A 109 -13.91 -7.04 -1.53
N LEU A 110 -13.73 -7.89 -2.55
CA LEU A 110 -12.41 -8.25 -3.05
C LEU A 110 -11.64 -7.07 -3.71
N PRO A 111 -12.24 -6.25 -4.59
CA PRO A 111 -11.62 -5.01 -5.06
C PRO A 111 -11.31 -4.00 -3.94
N LEU A 112 -12.19 -3.88 -2.95
CA LEU A 112 -11.98 -2.98 -1.81
C LEU A 112 -10.80 -3.44 -0.95
N ASN A 113 -10.57 -4.75 -0.85
CA ASN A 113 -9.41 -5.29 -0.15
C ASN A 113 -8.07 -4.92 -0.83
N ALA A 114 -8.06 -4.54 -2.11
CA ALA A 114 -6.87 -4.00 -2.77
C ALA A 114 -6.39 -2.68 -2.14
N CYS A 115 -7.23 -2.00 -1.33
CA CYS A 115 -6.81 -0.86 -0.52
C CYS A 115 -5.64 -1.19 0.41
N ILE A 116 -5.45 -2.45 0.82
CA ILE A 116 -4.30 -2.87 1.63
C ILE A 116 -2.97 -2.49 0.98
N VAL A 117 -2.86 -2.62 -0.35
CA VAL A 117 -1.63 -2.31 -1.10
C VAL A 117 -1.34 -0.80 -1.04
N VAL A 118 -2.37 0.02 -1.21
CA VAL A 118 -2.27 1.49 -1.20
C VAL A 118 -1.95 2.01 0.20
N VAL A 119 -2.70 1.55 1.20
CA VAL A 119 -2.52 1.94 2.60
C VAL A 119 -1.15 1.50 3.10
N ASN A 120 -0.74 0.26 2.81
CA ASN A 120 0.58 -0.22 3.18
C ASN A 120 1.69 0.58 2.51
N ALA A 121 1.54 0.98 1.24
CA ALA A 121 2.54 1.83 0.57
C ALA A 121 2.70 3.18 1.29
N LEU A 122 1.60 3.84 1.63
CA LEU A 122 1.61 5.10 2.39
C LEU A 122 2.23 4.93 3.78
N LEU A 123 1.82 3.91 4.52
CA LEU A 123 2.33 3.65 5.87
C LEU A 123 3.79 3.19 5.86
N SER A 124 4.22 2.44 4.85
CA SER A 124 5.63 2.02 4.71
C SER A 124 6.51 3.23 4.43
N PHE A 125 6.03 4.19 3.64
CA PHE A 125 6.73 5.45 3.40
C PHE A 125 6.79 6.33 4.66
N VAL A 126 5.66 6.53 5.36
CA VAL A 126 5.58 7.45 6.51
C VAL A 126 6.17 6.87 7.79
N VAL A 127 5.95 5.57 8.08
CA VAL A 127 6.24 4.95 9.38
C VAL A 127 7.55 4.17 9.36
N LEU A 128 7.83 3.45 8.27
CA LEU A 128 9.06 2.65 8.11
C LEU A 128 10.15 3.41 7.38
N TYR A 129 9.81 4.52 6.71
CA TYR A 129 10.73 5.28 5.87
C TYR A 129 11.33 4.45 4.72
N GLU A 130 10.58 3.45 4.23
CA GLU A 130 10.97 2.71 3.04
C GLU A 130 10.81 3.62 1.81
N ARG A 131 11.88 3.77 1.03
CA ARG A 131 11.87 4.56 -0.20
C ARG A 131 11.11 3.78 -1.27
N PHE A 132 10.31 4.46 -2.09
CA PHE A 132 9.62 3.86 -3.24
C PHE A 132 10.24 4.40 -4.53
N THR A 133 10.59 3.52 -5.46
CA THR A 133 10.96 3.92 -6.83
C THR A 133 9.69 4.14 -7.66
N GLN A 134 9.80 4.86 -8.77
CA GLN A 134 8.68 5.03 -9.70
C GLN A 134 8.21 3.69 -10.30
N SER A 135 9.13 2.75 -10.51
CA SER A 135 8.83 1.39 -10.98
C SER A 135 7.90 0.66 -10.01
N ASP A 136 8.16 0.78 -8.71
CA ASP A 136 7.39 0.08 -7.69
C ASP A 136 5.97 0.62 -7.51
N VAL A 137 5.79 1.93 -7.67
CA VAL A 137 4.46 2.54 -7.68
C VAL A 137 3.67 2.05 -8.90
N PHE A 138 4.29 2.10 -10.10
CA PHE A 138 3.65 1.61 -11.32
C PHE A 138 3.28 0.12 -11.22
N ALA A 139 4.21 -0.71 -10.78
CA ALA A 139 3.99 -2.14 -10.59
C ALA A 139 2.89 -2.45 -9.55
N SER A 140 2.84 -1.70 -8.44
CA SER A 140 1.77 -1.83 -7.44
C SER A 140 0.40 -1.47 -8.01
N VAL A 141 0.32 -0.43 -8.84
CA VAL A 141 -0.91 -0.04 -9.55
C VAL A 141 -1.34 -1.15 -10.52
N VAL A 142 -0.41 -1.73 -11.28
CA VAL A 142 -0.69 -2.88 -12.16
C VAL A 142 -1.22 -4.07 -11.37
N CYS A 143 -0.68 -4.36 -10.18
CA CYS A 143 -1.17 -5.42 -9.30
C CYS A 143 -2.62 -5.19 -8.85
N ILE A 144 -2.99 -3.95 -8.50
CA ILE A 144 -4.36 -3.59 -8.12
C ILE A 144 -5.31 -3.77 -9.29
N PHE A 145 -4.96 -3.25 -10.48
CA PHE A 145 -5.79 -3.40 -11.67
C PHE A 145 -5.95 -4.88 -12.07
N GLY A 146 -4.89 -5.66 -11.96
CA GLY A 146 -4.93 -7.10 -12.21
C GLY A 146 -5.86 -7.84 -11.23
N ALA A 147 -5.82 -7.50 -9.93
CA ALA A 147 -6.73 -8.07 -8.94
C ALA A 147 -8.20 -7.71 -9.22
N VAL A 148 -8.47 -6.45 -9.63
CA VAL A 148 -9.82 -6.03 -10.04
C VAL A 148 -10.28 -6.78 -11.30
N ALA A 149 -9.39 -6.94 -12.29
CA ALA A 149 -9.70 -7.65 -13.52
C ALA A 149 -10.01 -9.14 -13.29
N ILE A 150 -9.24 -9.82 -12.42
CA ILE A 150 -9.53 -11.19 -11.96
C ILE A 150 -10.94 -11.26 -11.37
N ASN A 151 -11.28 -10.32 -10.48
CA ASN A 151 -12.60 -10.27 -9.85
C ASN A 151 -13.72 -10.05 -10.87
N THR A 152 -13.55 -9.15 -11.85
CA THR A 152 -14.57 -8.91 -12.86
C THR A 152 -14.86 -10.13 -13.74
N ALA A 153 -13.83 -10.93 -14.04
CA ALA A 153 -14.01 -12.17 -14.79
C ALA A 153 -14.81 -13.21 -13.98
N MET A 154 -14.59 -13.27 -12.67
CA MET A 154 -15.25 -14.23 -11.75
C MET A 154 -16.67 -13.82 -11.34
N SER A 155 -17.04 -12.55 -11.53
CA SER A 155 -18.23 -11.95 -10.93
C SER A 155 -19.59 -12.44 -11.49
N GLN A 156 -19.63 -13.29 -12.52
CA GLN A 156 -20.89 -13.61 -13.20
C GLN A 156 -21.53 -14.94 -12.82
N THR A 157 -20.86 -15.85 -12.11
CA THR A 157 -21.30 -17.26 -12.12
C THR A 157 -21.20 -18.05 -10.83
N LEU A 158 -20.62 -17.51 -9.75
CA LEU A 158 -20.82 -18.15 -8.45
C LEU A 158 -22.17 -17.71 -7.90
N PRO A 159 -23.13 -18.62 -7.63
CA PRO A 159 -24.18 -18.31 -6.68
C PRO A 159 -23.48 -17.91 -5.39
N GLY A 160 -23.52 -16.62 -5.08
CA GLY A 160 -23.06 -16.10 -3.81
C GLY A 160 -23.74 -16.90 -2.71
N GLN A 161 -22.94 -17.28 -1.72
CA GLN A 161 -23.32 -18.06 -0.56
C GLN A 161 -23.33 -19.59 -0.76
N LEU A 162 -22.31 -20.20 -0.15
CA LEU A 162 -22.35 -21.54 0.44
C LEU A 162 -23.41 -21.68 1.56
N ASP A 163 -24.37 -20.76 1.68
CA ASP A 163 -25.43 -20.83 2.69
C ASP A 163 -26.50 -21.87 2.32
N ASN A 164 -26.56 -22.29 1.05
CA ASN A 164 -27.53 -23.27 0.55
C ASN A 164 -26.93 -24.61 0.10
N PHE A 165 -25.61 -24.81 0.17
CA PHE A 165 -25.01 -26.11 -0.20
C PHE A 165 -25.11 -27.08 0.98
N PRO A 166 -25.87 -28.18 0.88
CA PRO A 166 -25.92 -29.17 1.94
C PRO A 166 -24.54 -29.82 2.09
N VAL A 167 -24.04 -29.92 3.33
CA VAL A 167 -22.73 -30.50 3.67
C VAL A 167 -22.56 -31.91 3.07
N GLN A 168 -23.65 -32.67 2.94
CA GLN A 168 -23.69 -33.95 2.23
C GLN A 168 -23.34 -33.83 0.74
N GLU A 169 -23.83 -32.81 0.03
CA GLU A 169 -23.44 -32.57 -1.37
C GLU A 169 -22.01 -32.07 -1.44
N VAL A 170 -21.54 -31.23 -0.52
CA VAL A 170 -20.12 -30.82 -0.53
C VAL A 170 -19.21 -32.03 -0.31
N LEU A 171 -19.56 -32.98 0.57
CA LEU A 171 -18.81 -34.22 0.79
C LEU A 171 -18.95 -35.21 -0.38
N GLN A 172 -20.12 -35.30 -1.02
CA GLN A 172 -20.32 -36.11 -2.23
C GLN A 172 -19.56 -35.52 -3.41
N ILE A 173 -19.68 -34.21 -3.66
CA ILE A 173 -18.89 -33.44 -4.63
C ILE A 173 -17.40 -33.59 -4.33
N SER A 174 -16.98 -33.59 -3.06
CA SER A 174 -15.57 -33.82 -2.68
C SER A 174 -15.09 -35.23 -3.03
N ASN A 175 -15.91 -36.27 -2.81
CA ASN A 175 -15.59 -37.65 -3.17
C ASN A 175 -15.59 -37.86 -4.69
N ASP A 176 -16.53 -37.24 -5.41
CA ASP A 176 -16.60 -37.26 -6.87
C ASP A 176 -15.45 -36.44 -7.49
N LEU A 177 -15.03 -35.34 -6.85
CA LEU A 177 -13.86 -34.52 -7.21
C LEU A 177 -12.54 -35.26 -6.97
N LEU A 178 -12.39 -35.97 -5.85
CA LEU A 178 -11.19 -36.79 -5.58
C LEU A 178 -10.98 -37.86 -6.65
N THR A 179 -12.06 -38.31 -7.28
CA THR A 179 -12.05 -39.29 -8.37
C THR A 179 -11.80 -38.64 -9.75
N ASN A 180 -11.93 -37.31 -9.85
CA ASN A 180 -11.72 -36.58 -11.10
C ASN A 180 -10.21 -36.40 -11.38
N PRO A 181 -9.72 -36.87 -12.55
CA PRO A 181 -8.30 -36.78 -12.89
C PRO A 181 -7.77 -35.34 -12.93
N GLY A 182 -8.60 -34.36 -13.31
CA GLY A 182 -8.21 -32.95 -13.36
C GLY A 182 -7.97 -32.36 -11.98
N PHE A 183 -8.80 -32.71 -11.00
CA PHE A 183 -8.62 -32.28 -9.61
C PHE A 183 -7.41 -32.97 -8.96
N THR A 184 -7.19 -34.26 -9.24
CA THR A 184 -5.97 -34.96 -8.81
C THR A 184 -4.71 -34.28 -9.34
N ILE A 185 -4.68 -33.90 -10.63
CA ILE A 185 -3.55 -33.18 -11.23
C ILE A 185 -3.34 -31.82 -10.56
N TYR A 186 -4.43 -31.07 -10.30
CA TYR A 186 -4.35 -29.80 -9.57
C TYR A 186 -3.76 -29.99 -8.16
N MET A 187 -4.27 -30.95 -7.38
CA MET A 187 -3.79 -31.22 -6.02
C MET A 187 -2.32 -31.65 -6.02
N MET A 188 -1.89 -32.44 -7.00
CA MET A 188 -0.50 -32.82 -7.17
C MET A 188 0.38 -31.61 -7.53
N ALA A 189 -0.06 -30.76 -8.46
CA ALA A 189 0.66 -29.53 -8.81
C ALA A 189 0.78 -28.59 -7.61
N TRP A 190 -0.29 -28.47 -6.82
CA TRP A 190 -0.35 -27.66 -5.62
C TRP A 190 0.62 -28.17 -4.54
N LEU A 191 0.65 -29.48 -4.29
CA LEU A 191 1.59 -30.12 -3.37
C LEU A 191 3.05 -29.97 -3.82
N VAL A 192 3.33 -30.12 -5.13
CA VAL A 192 4.67 -29.92 -5.70
C VAL A 192 5.11 -28.47 -5.54
N LEU A 193 4.23 -27.51 -5.83
CA LEU A 193 4.52 -26.08 -5.68
C LEU A 193 4.75 -25.72 -4.20
N PHE A 194 3.96 -26.27 -3.29
CA PHE A 194 4.12 -26.10 -1.85
C PHE A 194 5.48 -26.65 -1.37
N ALA A 195 5.81 -27.90 -1.75
CA ALA A 195 7.09 -28.52 -1.42
C ALA A 195 8.28 -27.74 -1.99
N MET A 196 8.16 -27.24 -3.23
CA MET A 196 9.17 -26.39 -3.87
C MET A 196 9.37 -25.08 -3.10
N CYS A 197 8.29 -24.39 -2.73
CA CYS A 197 8.37 -23.15 -1.96
C CYS A 197 9.01 -23.38 -0.58
N VAL A 198 8.61 -24.45 0.13
CA VAL A 198 9.23 -24.83 1.41
C VAL A 198 10.71 -25.14 1.24
N TYR A 199 11.11 -25.87 0.20
CA TYR A 199 12.51 -26.18 -0.10
C TYR A 199 13.33 -24.90 -0.35
N VAL A 200 12.83 -23.99 -1.18
CA VAL A 200 13.51 -22.71 -1.47
C VAL A 200 13.61 -21.83 -0.22
N VAL A 201 12.56 -21.78 0.60
CA VAL A 201 12.56 -20.98 1.83
C VAL A 201 13.54 -21.53 2.87
N THR A 202 13.66 -22.85 2.99
CA THR A 202 14.49 -23.51 4.01
C THR A 202 15.95 -23.67 3.60
N PHE A 203 16.24 -24.16 2.40
CA PHE A 203 17.59 -24.59 2.00
C PHE A 203 18.33 -23.61 1.08
N VAL A 204 17.62 -22.74 0.35
CA VAL A 204 18.27 -21.79 -0.56
C VAL A 204 18.73 -20.55 0.20
N SER A 205 19.93 -20.06 -0.13
CA SER A 205 20.50 -18.86 0.50
C SER A 205 19.66 -17.62 0.16
N MET A 206 19.66 -16.63 1.05
CA MET A 206 18.94 -15.36 0.84
C MET A 206 19.43 -14.58 -0.39
N GLN A 207 20.64 -14.85 -0.87
CA GLN A 207 21.23 -14.18 -2.04
C GLN A 207 20.67 -14.69 -3.38
N SER A 208 19.95 -15.82 -3.39
CA SER A 208 19.30 -16.31 -4.60
C SER A 208 18.08 -15.48 -4.95
N ALA A 209 17.94 -15.12 -6.23
CA ALA A 209 16.78 -14.40 -6.76
C ALA A 209 15.44 -15.14 -6.54
N ALA A 210 15.46 -16.46 -6.33
CA ALA A 210 14.25 -17.27 -6.16
C ALA A 210 13.59 -17.09 -4.78
N LYS A 211 14.37 -16.84 -3.73
CA LYS A 211 13.87 -16.84 -2.35
C LYS A 211 12.89 -15.70 -2.03
N PRO A 212 13.13 -14.45 -2.47
CA PRO A 212 12.19 -13.35 -2.29
C PRO A 212 10.80 -13.62 -2.89
N PHE A 213 10.70 -14.36 -4.00
CA PHE A 213 9.41 -14.70 -4.61
C PHE A 213 8.75 -15.94 -3.98
N ALA A 214 9.55 -16.92 -3.54
CA ALA A 214 9.03 -18.13 -2.90
C ALA A 214 8.33 -17.85 -1.55
N VAL A 215 8.78 -16.82 -0.83
CA VAL A 215 8.22 -16.45 0.49
C VAL A 215 6.76 -15.98 0.39
N PRO A 216 6.42 -14.92 -0.39
CA PRO A 216 5.02 -14.53 -0.61
C PRO A 216 4.16 -15.62 -1.24
N MET A 217 4.75 -16.43 -2.15
CA MET A 217 4.05 -17.57 -2.77
C MET A 217 3.63 -18.62 -1.72
N LEU A 218 4.52 -18.95 -0.78
CA LEU A 218 4.21 -19.87 0.31
C LEU A 218 3.08 -19.34 1.21
N VAL A 219 3.07 -18.04 1.48
CA VAL A 219 2.00 -17.38 2.25
C VAL A 219 0.68 -17.44 1.48
N GLY A 220 0.71 -17.18 0.17
CA GLY A 220 -0.45 -17.29 -0.71
C GLY A 220 -1.05 -18.70 -0.75
N LEU A 221 -0.20 -19.75 -0.80
CA LEU A 221 -0.65 -21.14 -0.75
C LEU A 221 -1.37 -21.44 0.58
N LEU A 222 -0.74 -21.12 1.72
CA LEU A 222 -1.37 -21.33 3.02
C LEU A 222 -2.67 -20.52 3.18
N SER A 223 -2.71 -19.30 2.64
CA SER A 223 -3.90 -18.45 2.64
C SER A 223 -5.04 -19.06 1.82
N ALA A 224 -4.76 -19.57 0.61
CA ALA A 224 -5.76 -20.20 -0.24
C ALA A 224 -6.37 -21.47 0.38
N LEU A 225 -5.56 -22.31 1.03
CA LEU A 225 -6.07 -23.45 1.81
C LEU A 225 -6.92 -23.01 2.99
N PHE A 226 -6.45 -22.00 3.74
CA PHE A 226 -7.19 -21.47 4.87
C PHE A 226 -8.53 -20.90 4.43
N HIS A 227 -8.57 -20.13 3.35
CA HIS A 227 -9.79 -19.51 2.82
C HIS A 227 -10.83 -20.56 2.39
N PHE A 228 -10.37 -21.66 1.81
CA PHE A 228 -11.25 -22.76 1.46
C PHE A 228 -11.78 -23.53 2.68
N MET A 229 -10.92 -23.84 3.64
CA MET A 229 -11.33 -24.50 4.87
C MET A 229 -12.24 -23.59 5.73
N SER A 230 -12.04 -22.27 5.68
CA SER A 230 -12.89 -21.32 6.38
C SER A 230 -14.29 -21.25 5.78
N LYS A 231 -14.46 -21.37 4.46
CA LYS A 231 -15.79 -21.51 3.82
C LYS A 231 -16.56 -22.72 4.40
N LEU A 232 -15.90 -23.88 4.53
CA LEU A 232 -16.49 -25.07 5.15
C LEU A 232 -16.82 -24.84 6.64
N MET A 233 -15.93 -24.19 7.37
CA MET A 233 -16.15 -23.86 8.79
C MET A 233 -17.36 -22.93 8.98
N ILE A 234 -17.52 -21.91 8.13
CA ILE A 234 -18.65 -20.97 8.19
C ILE A 234 -19.98 -21.72 7.97
N THR A 235 -20.05 -22.60 6.96
CA THR A 235 -21.25 -23.42 6.71
C THR A 235 -21.61 -24.29 7.93
N LEU A 236 -20.62 -24.90 8.59
CA LEU A 236 -20.84 -25.67 9.82
C LEU A 236 -21.31 -24.80 10.99
N VAL A 237 -20.74 -23.60 11.15
CA VAL A 237 -21.13 -22.65 12.20
C VAL A 237 -22.55 -22.10 11.98
N MET A 238 -22.96 -21.86 10.73
CA MET A 238 -24.33 -21.44 10.44
C MET A 238 -25.36 -22.52 10.81
N ARG A 239 -24.97 -23.79 10.76
CA ARG A 239 -25.79 -24.94 11.21
C ARG A 239 -25.66 -25.26 12.71
N SER A 240 -25.00 -24.39 13.48
CA SER A 240 -24.75 -24.61 14.91
C SER A 240 -25.99 -24.74 15.80
N SER A 241 -27.19 -24.41 15.27
CA SER A 241 -28.47 -24.61 15.96
C SER A 241 -28.85 -26.09 16.10
N ASP A 242 -28.28 -26.98 15.28
CA ASP A 242 -28.47 -28.42 15.39
C ASP A 242 -27.44 -29.01 16.38
N PRO A 243 -27.86 -29.54 17.56
CA PRO A 243 -26.94 -30.06 18.58
C PRO A 243 -26.09 -31.26 18.09
N GLU A 244 -26.60 -31.98 17.10
CA GLU A 244 -25.94 -33.13 16.47
C GLU A 244 -24.67 -32.71 15.70
N VAL A 245 -24.62 -31.49 15.16
CA VAL A 245 -23.47 -30.98 14.38
C VAL A 245 -22.22 -30.83 15.25
N TRP A 246 -22.39 -30.41 16.51
CA TRP A 246 -21.29 -30.27 17.47
C TRP A 246 -20.81 -31.60 18.06
N SER A 247 -21.65 -32.63 17.97
CA SER A 247 -21.34 -33.97 18.46
C SER A 247 -20.63 -34.83 17.41
N ASP A 248 -20.66 -34.41 16.14
CA ASP A 248 -19.97 -35.11 15.05
C ASP A 248 -18.44 -34.93 15.12
N PRO A 249 -17.65 -36.02 15.19
CA PRO A 249 -16.18 -35.94 15.16
C PRO A 249 -15.62 -35.29 13.88
N VAL A 250 -16.36 -35.23 12.78
CA VAL A 250 -15.91 -34.54 11.55
C VAL A 250 -15.85 -33.03 11.74
N THR A 251 -16.87 -32.43 12.38
CA THR A 251 -16.92 -30.99 12.69
C THR A 251 -15.70 -30.56 13.50
N MET A 252 -15.35 -31.33 14.53
CA MET A 252 -14.19 -31.03 15.39
C MET A 252 -12.86 -31.13 14.62
N LYS A 253 -12.73 -32.08 13.69
CA LYS A 253 -11.53 -32.20 12.82
C LYS A 253 -11.41 -31.01 11.87
N VAL A 254 -12.51 -30.55 11.27
CA VAL A 254 -12.52 -29.39 10.36
C VAL A 254 -12.12 -28.11 11.10
N ILE A 255 -12.68 -27.88 12.30
CA ILE A 255 -12.32 -26.72 13.14
C ILE A 255 -10.85 -26.77 13.54
N ALA A 256 -10.36 -27.91 14.02
CA ALA A 256 -8.96 -28.07 14.42
C ALA A 256 -8.01 -27.84 13.24
N PHE A 257 -8.31 -28.43 12.07
CA PHE A 257 -7.49 -28.28 10.88
C PHE A 257 -7.47 -26.84 10.36
N THR A 258 -8.62 -26.17 10.30
CA THR A 258 -8.73 -24.75 9.91
C THR A 258 -7.93 -23.85 10.85
N THR A 259 -7.99 -24.11 12.15
CA THR A 259 -7.24 -23.36 13.16
C THR A 259 -5.73 -23.54 12.99
N VAL A 260 -5.26 -24.78 12.77
CA VAL A 260 -3.83 -25.06 12.52
C VAL A 260 -3.35 -24.36 11.25
N LEU A 261 -4.12 -24.44 10.16
CA LEU A 261 -3.80 -23.73 8.91
C LEU A 261 -3.71 -22.22 9.11
N TYR A 262 -4.62 -21.64 9.89
CA TYR A 262 -4.60 -20.20 10.18
C TYR A 262 -3.34 -19.81 10.96
N ILE A 263 -2.95 -20.61 11.97
CA ILE A 263 -1.73 -20.37 12.73
C ILE A 263 -0.49 -20.46 11.82
N LEU A 264 -0.43 -21.48 10.95
CA LEU A 264 0.67 -21.64 9.98
C LEU A 264 0.72 -20.48 8.98
N TYR A 265 -0.42 -20.04 8.47
CA TYR A 265 -0.54 -18.89 7.57
C TYR A 265 -0.01 -17.62 8.23
N VAL A 266 -0.49 -17.28 9.43
CA VAL A 266 -0.04 -16.09 10.18
C VAL A 266 1.46 -16.21 10.52
N TRP A 267 1.91 -17.39 10.90
CA TRP A 267 3.33 -17.65 11.18
C TRP A 267 4.21 -17.39 9.95
N SER A 268 3.86 -17.99 8.80
CA SER A 268 4.58 -17.82 7.54
C SER A 268 4.56 -16.37 7.07
N MET A 269 3.45 -15.65 7.29
CA MET A 269 3.36 -14.22 7.01
C MET A 269 4.36 -13.44 7.86
N VAL A 270 4.35 -13.64 9.19
CA VAL A 270 5.27 -12.96 10.12
C VAL A 270 6.72 -13.23 9.74
N GLU A 271 7.05 -14.49 9.41
CA GLU A 271 8.38 -14.88 8.98
C GLU A 271 8.75 -14.27 7.61
N GLY A 272 7.81 -14.16 6.68
CA GLY A 272 8.04 -13.51 5.39
C GLY A 272 8.27 -12.01 5.51
N LEU A 273 7.46 -11.35 6.33
CA LEU A 273 7.59 -9.93 6.66
C LEU A 273 8.93 -9.61 7.35
N GLN A 274 9.49 -10.55 8.13
CA GLN A 274 10.84 -10.39 8.71
C GLN A 274 11.95 -10.43 7.66
N GLN A 275 11.77 -11.23 6.59
CA GLN A 275 12.82 -11.48 5.60
C GLN A 275 12.88 -10.42 4.49
N LEU A 276 11.74 -9.82 4.14
CA LEU A 276 11.57 -8.94 2.99
C LEU A 276 11.10 -7.54 3.40
N SER A 277 11.35 -6.52 2.57
CA SER A 277 10.81 -5.16 2.79
C SER A 277 9.29 -5.14 2.68
N SER A 278 8.63 -4.26 3.45
CA SER A 278 7.16 -4.15 3.44
C SER A 278 6.64 -3.72 2.06
N ARG A 279 7.39 -2.83 1.40
CA ARG A 279 7.21 -2.33 0.03
C ARG A 279 7.05 -3.45 -1.00
N PHE A 280 7.85 -4.51 -0.92
CA PHE A 280 7.76 -5.64 -1.84
C PHE A 280 6.82 -6.73 -1.33
N PHE A 281 6.92 -7.07 -0.03
CA PHE A 281 6.23 -8.23 0.53
C PHE A 281 4.71 -8.12 0.48
N VAL A 282 4.13 -6.95 0.80
CA VAL A 282 2.68 -6.80 0.87
C VAL A 282 2.00 -6.88 -0.49
N PRO A 283 2.45 -6.15 -1.55
CA PRO A 283 1.90 -6.33 -2.89
C PRO A 283 2.09 -7.75 -3.43
N ALA A 284 3.26 -8.35 -3.20
CA ALA A 284 3.55 -9.72 -3.64
C ALA A 284 2.66 -10.76 -2.96
N MET A 285 2.47 -10.64 -1.64
CA MET A 285 1.59 -11.49 -0.86
C MET A 285 0.13 -11.33 -1.32
N PHE A 286 -0.33 -10.10 -1.50
CA PHE A 286 -1.67 -9.82 -1.97
C PHE A 286 -1.93 -10.51 -3.31
N VAL A 287 -1.08 -10.31 -4.32
CA VAL A 287 -1.26 -10.95 -5.64
C VAL A 287 -1.20 -12.48 -5.54
N ALA A 288 -0.26 -13.04 -4.77
CA ALA A 288 -0.14 -14.48 -4.58
C ALA A 288 -1.42 -15.08 -3.95
N CYS A 289 -1.92 -14.48 -2.86
CA CYS A 289 -3.17 -14.89 -2.21
C CYS A 289 -4.36 -14.79 -3.18
N GLN A 290 -4.46 -13.70 -3.94
CA GLN A 290 -5.55 -13.46 -4.87
C GLN A 290 -5.58 -14.46 -6.01
N VAL A 291 -4.45 -14.66 -6.69
CA VAL A 291 -4.37 -15.59 -7.83
C VAL A 291 -4.59 -17.03 -7.37
N LEU A 292 -4.00 -17.44 -6.25
CA LEU A 292 -4.14 -18.81 -5.75
C LEU A 292 -5.55 -19.10 -5.23
N THR A 293 -6.14 -18.19 -4.45
CA THR A 293 -7.52 -18.34 -3.97
C THR A 293 -8.50 -18.36 -5.14
N ALA A 294 -8.37 -17.44 -6.09
CA ALA A 294 -9.25 -17.40 -7.25
C ALA A 294 -9.10 -18.65 -8.14
N THR A 295 -7.88 -19.13 -8.35
CA THR A 295 -7.64 -20.38 -9.09
C THR A 295 -8.25 -21.58 -8.37
N GLN A 296 -8.12 -21.62 -7.04
CA GLN A 296 -8.67 -22.68 -6.21
C GLN A 296 -10.21 -22.67 -6.25
N ASP A 297 -10.84 -21.51 -6.11
CA ASP A 297 -12.29 -21.37 -6.22
C ASP A 297 -12.78 -21.73 -7.63
N LEU A 298 -12.06 -21.32 -8.68
CA LEU A 298 -12.39 -21.64 -10.08
C LEU A 298 -12.44 -23.16 -10.32
N LEU A 299 -11.43 -23.87 -9.83
CA LEU A 299 -11.27 -25.30 -10.05
C LEU A 299 -12.17 -26.13 -9.13
N PHE A 300 -12.28 -25.75 -7.85
CA PHE A 300 -13.05 -26.50 -6.87
C PHE A 300 -14.56 -26.39 -7.13
N PHE A 301 -15.07 -25.18 -7.34
CA PHE A 301 -16.51 -24.97 -7.60
C PHE A 301 -16.89 -25.18 -9.07
N ARG A 302 -15.96 -25.64 -9.91
CA ARG A 302 -16.13 -25.79 -11.36
C ARG A 302 -16.73 -24.54 -12.02
N ALA A 303 -16.38 -23.37 -11.48
CA ALA A 303 -16.93 -22.09 -11.96
C ALA A 303 -16.55 -21.81 -13.42
N TRP A 304 -15.48 -22.43 -13.90
CA TRP A 304 -15.05 -22.41 -15.29
C TRP A 304 -16.11 -22.95 -16.28
N GLU A 305 -17.01 -23.84 -15.83
CA GLU A 305 -18.08 -24.40 -16.70
C GLU A 305 -19.15 -23.38 -17.06
N ALA A 306 -19.36 -22.43 -16.15
CA ALA A 306 -20.32 -21.36 -16.34
C ALA A 306 -19.68 -20.13 -17.02
N MET A 307 -18.34 -20.04 -17.08
CA MET A 307 -17.61 -18.91 -17.66
C MET A 307 -17.58 -18.94 -19.19
N THR A 308 -17.67 -17.76 -19.80
CA THR A 308 -17.44 -17.61 -21.24
C THR A 308 -15.95 -17.77 -21.55
N GLN A 309 -15.60 -18.19 -22.77
CA GLN A 309 -14.21 -18.21 -23.26
C GLN A 309 -13.49 -16.86 -23.08
N LYS A 310 -14.24 -15.74 -23.18
CA LYS A 310 -13.72 -14.40 -22.92
C LYS A 310 -13.33 -14.21 -21.45
N ASP A 311 -14.18 -14.63 -20.51
CA ASP A 311 -13.95 -14.47 -19.07
C ASP A 311 -12.74 -15.29 -18.61
N ILE A 312 -12.60 -16.51 -19.15
CA ILE A 312 -11.42 -17.36 -18.92
C ILE A 312 -10.15 -16.67 -19.44
N SER A 313 -10.20 -16.10 -20.66
CA SER A 313 -9.03 -15.40 -21.22
C SER A 313 -8.63 -14.17 -20.40
N VAL A 314 -9.62 -13.38 -19.93
CA VAL A 314 -9.39 -12.22 -19.07
C VAL A 314 -8.82 -12.66 -17.72
N PHE A 315 -9.33 -13.73 -17.13
CA PHE A 315 -8.82 -14.30 -15.88
C PHE A 315 -7.34 -14.69 -15.99
N VAL A 316 -6.97 -15.44 -17.05
CA VAL A 316 -5.58 -15.89 -17.28
C VAL A 316 -4.67 -14.70 -17.53
N VAL A 317 -5.06 -13.76 -18.40
CA VAL A 317 -4.27 -12.57 -18.72
C VAL A 317 -4.10 -11.68 -17.49
N ALA A 318 -5.16 -11.43 -16.72
CA ALA A 318 -5.10 -10.63 -15.51
C ALA A 318 -4.22 -11.27 -14.43
N SER A 319 -4.28 -12.60 -14.29
CA SER A 319 -3.40 -13.35 -13.37
C SER A 319 -1.93 -13.22 -13.78
N LEU A 320 -1.61 -13.41 -15.07
CA LEU A 320 -0.26 -13.26 -15.59
C LEU A 320 0.26 -11.83 -15.44
N VAL A 321 -0.54 -10.82 -15.78
CA VAL A 321 -0.17 -9.40 -15.64
C VAL A 321 0.09 -9.04 -14.19
N SER A 322 -0.71 -9.54 -13.25
CA SER A 322 -0.49 -9.32 -11.81
C SER A 322 0.83 -9.93 -11.33
N LEU A 323 1.12 -11.18 -11.72
CA LEU A 323 2.35 -11.87 -11.35
C LEU A 323 3.60 -11.21 -11.96
N VAL A 324 3.51 -10.78 -13.22
CA VAL A 324 4.56 -10.02 -13.89
C VAL A 324 4.76 -8.67 -13.20
N GLY A 325 3.67 -8.00 -12.80
CA GLY A 325 3.73 -6.77 -12.00
C GLY A 325 4.59 -6.94 -10.75
N VAL A 326 4.39 -8.02 -9.99
CA VAL A 326 5.21 -8.34 -8.81
C VAL A 326 6.69 -8.53 -9.16
N ALA A 327 7.01 -9.14 -10.31
CA ALA A 327 8.39 -9.33 -10.76
C ALA A 327 9.12 -8.01 -11.08
N PHE A 328 8.39 -6.94 -11.42
CA PHE A 328 8.94 -5.60 -11.64
C PHE A 328 9.15 -4.79 -10.35
N ILE A 329 8.55 -5.22 -9.23
CA ILE A 329 8.83 -4.62 -7.92
C ILE A 329 10.19 -5.14 -7.48
N SER A 330 11.13 -4.23 -7.27
CA SER A 330 12.48 -4.63 -6.84
C SER A 330 12.39 -5.32 -5.49
N PRO A 331 12.83 -6.59 -5.37
CA PRO A 331 12.97 -7.23 -4.07
C PRO A 331 14.22 -6.65 -3.42
N GLU A 332 14.16 -5.37 -3.02
CA GLU A 332 15.22 -4.75 -2.24
C GLU A 332 15.35 -5.53 -0.94
N GLN A 333 16.41 -6.31 -0.88
CA GLN A 333 16.76 -7.11 0.28
C GLN A 333 17.07 -6.14 1.41
N ARG A 334 16.26 -6.21 2.46
CA ARG A 334 16.51 -5.59 3.77
C ARG A 334 17.12 -4.21 3.60
N VAL A 335 16.28 -3.20 3.35
CA VAL A 335 16.70 -1.81 3.58
C VAL A 335 17.43 -1.82 4.90
N ASN A 336 18.75 -1.60 4.84
CA ASN A 336 19.58 -1.38 6.01
C ASN A 336 18.76 -0.38 6.80
N ALA A 337 18.23 -0.82 7.95
CA ALA A 337 17.59 0.11 8.85
C ALA A 337 18.62 1.23 8.95
N SER A 338 18.26 2.44 8.49
CA SER A 338 19.08 3.58 8.84
C SER A 338 19.29 3.44 10.35
N PRO A 339 20.54 3.51 10.85
CA PRO A 339 20.88 3.27 12.26
C PRO A 339 19.99 4.06 13.25
N ASP A 340 19.18 5.01 12.76
CA ASP A 340 18.25 5.84 13.51
C ASP A 340 16.76 5.41 13.51
N ALA A 341 16.39 4.21 13.03
CA ALA A 341 14.98 3.75 13.01
C ALA A 341 14.32 3.63 14.42
N SER A 342 15.11 3.73 15.49
CA SER A 342 14.64 3.76 16.87
C SER A 342 14.93 5.09 17.57
N GLY A 343 14.22 6.14 17.19
CA GLY A 343 14.11 7.33 18.03
C GLY A 343 14.19 8.62 17.23
N LEU A 344 13.02 9.24 17.03
CA LEU A 344 12.87 10.67 16.85
C LEU A 344 13.83 11.36 15.86
N ASN A 345 14.28 10.72 14.78
CA ASN A 345 15.11 11.37 13.77
C ASN A 345 14.78 10.82 12.39
N THR A 346 14.25 11.68 11.52
CA THR A 346 14.13 11.45 10.08
C THR A 346 15.51 11.16 9.48
N PRO A 347 15.65 10.19 8.55
CA PRO A 347 16.94 9.79 7.94
C PRO A 347 17.57 10.85 7.01
N LEU A 348 17.07 12.09 7.01
CA LEU A 348 17.67 13.19 6.26
C LEU A 348 18.66 14.01 7.11
N LEU A 349 18.51 14.04 8.44
CA LEU A 349 19.31 14.89 9.32
C LEU A 349 19.40 14.24 10.70
N SER A 350 20.50 13.53 10.96
CA SER A 350 20.88 13.12 12.30
C SER A 350 21.27 14.37 13.12
N PRO A 351 20.69 14.63 14.31
CA PRO A 351 21.03 15.83 15.11
C PRO A 351 22.42 15.77 15.74
N ARG A 352 23.15 14.66 15.56
CA ARG A 352 24.36 14.33 16.32
C ARG A 352 25.58 14.05 15.44
N THR A 353 25.55 14.45 14.19
CA THR A 353 26.68 14.26 13.27
C THR A 353 27.24 15.62 12.88
N ASP A 354 28.57 15.75 12.92
CA ASP A 354 29.30 16.94 12.49
C ASP A 354 28.71 17.48 11.18
N ALA A 355 28.41 18.78 11.12
CA ALA A 355 27.72 19.42 9.98
C ALA A 355 28.31 19.04 8.61
N VAL A 356 29.62 18.78 8.58
CA VAL A 356 30.39 18.33 7.41
C VAL A 356 29.97 16.94 6.89
N ARG A 357 29.77 15.95 7.78
CA ARG A 357 29.35 14.60 7.37
C ARG A 357 27.92 14.60 6.86
N LEU A 358 27.08 15.44 7.45
CA LEU A 358 25.69 15.57 7.04
C LEU A 358 25.58 16.21 5.64
N HIS A 359 26.40 17.22 5.38
CA HIS A 359 26.53 17.82 4.05
C HIS A 359 27.01 16.80 3.00
N GLN A 360 28.00 15.97 3.32
CA GLN A 360 28.47 14.92 2.40
C GLN A 360 27.34 13.95 1.98
N ASN A 361 26.44 13.61 2.90
CA ASN A 361 25.29 12.77 2.60
C ASN A 361 24.27 13.47 1.68
N VAL A 362 24.03 14.76 1.89
CA VAL A 362 23.17 15.57 1.01
C VAL A 362 23.77 15.64 -0.41
N LEU A 363 25.08 15.83 -0.52
CA LEU A 363 25.77 15.86 -1.82
C LEU A 363 25.66 14.52 -2.57
N ASN A 364 25.82 13.40 -1.86
CA ASN A 364 25.66 12.07 -2.45
C ASN A 364 24.24 11.84 -3.01
N ILE A 365 23.21 12.34 -2.31
CA ILE A 365 21.82 12.30 -2.80
C ILE A 365 21.68 13.18 -4.04
N MET A 366 22.22 14.40 -4.04
CA MET A 366 22.14 15.32 -5.19
C MET A 366 22.83 14.75 -6.44
N ASP A 367 23.94 14.04 -6.27
CA ASP A 367 24.65 13.35 -7.36
C ASP A 367 23.82 12.19 -7.93
N GLU A 368 23.17 11.38 -7.07
CA GLU A 368 22.32 10.24 -7.46
C GLU A 368 21.17 10.69 -8.38
N TYR A 369 20.54 11.81 -8.04
CA TYR A 369 19.46 12.40 -8.84
C TYR A 369 19.96 13.32 -9.96
N LYS A 370 21.26 13.41 -10.21
CA LYS A 370 21.89 14.30 -11.20
C LYS A 370 21.46 15.77 -11.08
N ILE A 371 21.15 16.21 -9.87
CA ILE A 371 20.75 17.59 -9.57
C ILE A 371 21.97 18.50 -9.61
N ARG A 372 23.14 17.97 -9.22
CA ARG A 372 24.40 18.71 -9.19
C ARG A 372 25.02 18.75 -10.59
N GLN A 373 24.80 19.85 -11.30
CA GLN A 373 25.54 20.17 -12.52
C GLN A 373 26.59 21.24 -12.17
N PRO A 374 27.89 20.90 -12.10
CA PRO A 374 28.93 21.81 -11.60
C PRO A 374 29.19 23.00 -12.52
N THR A 375 28.75 22.95 -13.78
CA THR A 375 28.92 24.03 -14.75
C THR A 375 27.71 24.08 -15.67
N SER A 376 27.04 25.24 -15.75
CA SER A 376 26.25 25.55 -16.95
C SER A 376 27.23 25.58 -18.12
N PRO A 377 27.04 24.76 -19.18
CA PRO A 377 27.96 24.76 -20.32
C PRO A 377 28.07 26.14 -20.98
N ASP A 378 27.07 26.99 -20.78
CA ASP A 378 27.08 28.40 -21.19
C ASP A 378 26.89 29.28 -19.94
N ALA A 379 27.99 29.87 -19.45
CA ALA A 379 27.93 30.92 -18.44
C ALA A 379 27.38 32.20 -19.08
N VAL A 380 26.06 32.30 -19.16
CA VAL A 380 25.38 33.50 -19.64
C VAL A 380 25.59 34.61 -18.61
N GLY A 381 26.00 35.80 -19.08
CA GLY A 381 26.12 36.98 -18.22
C GLY A 381 24.83 37.22 -17.42
N LEU A 382 24.95 37.69 -16.19
CA LEU A 382 23.85 37.84 -15.23
C LEU A 382 22.69 38.65 -15.86
N ALA A 383 21.67 37.95 -16.36
CA ALA A 383 20.51 38.58 -16.97
C ALA A 383 19.56 39.01 -15.87
N THR A 384 19.43 40.32 -15.66
CA THR A 384 18.39 40.87 -14.79
C THR A 384 17.04 40.68 -15.47
N ILE A 385 16.37 39.57 -15.17
CA ILE A 385 15.00 39.32 -15.61
C ILE A 385 14.10 40.14 -14.70
N ASP A 386 13.49 41.19 -15.26
CA ASP A 386 12.46 41.95 -14.58
C ASP A 386 11.25 41.03 -14.33
N MET A 387 11.01 40.68 -13.06
CA MET A 387 9.88 39.85 -12.65
C MET A 387 8.55 40.63 -12.65
N SER A 388 8.53 41.87 -13.13
CA SER A 388 7.29 42.56 -13.46
C SER A 388 6.64 41.88 -14.67
N ILE A 389 5.91 40.78 -14.44
CA ILE A 389 5.13 40.11 -15.49
C ILE A 389 4.08 41.12 -15.98
N PRO A 390 4.14 41.61 -17.23
CA PRO A 390 3.05 42.40 -17.77
C PRO A 390 1.87 41.44 -17.94
N VAL A 391 0.92 41.52 -17.00
CA VAL A 391 -0.26 40.65 -16.99
C VAL A 391 -1.10 41.00 -18.21
N THR A 392 -0.86 40.32 -19.33
CA THR A 392 -1.71 40.41 -20.51
C THR A 392 -3.10 39.91 -20.14
N ASN A 393 -4.14 40.60 -20.63
CA ASN A 393 -5.54 40.37 -20.23
C ASN A 393 -5.98 38.90 -20.31
N TRP A 394 -5.40 38.11 -21.22
CA TRP A 394 -5.74 36.69 -21.41
C TRP A 394 -5.33 35.78 -20.25
N TRP A 395 -4.19 36.07 -19.59
CA TRP A 395 -3.73 35.29 -18.42
C TRP A 395 -4.59 35.51 -17.17
N ARG A 396 -5.39 36.60 -17.12
CA ARG A 396 -6.40 36.81 -16.08
C ARG A 396 -7.65 35.95 -16.29
N VAL A 397 -7.93 35.60 -17.55
CA VAL A 397 -9.11 34.81 -17.92
C VAL A 397 -8.84 33.31 -17.77
N PHE A 398 -7.60 32.86 -17.95
CA PHE A 398 -7.23 31.45 -17.86
C PHE A 398 -7.64 30.74 -16.55
N PRO A 399 -7.43 31.31 -15.34
CA PRO A 399 -7.90 30.69 -14.10
C PRO A 399 -9.43 30.62 -14.03
N ILE A 400 -10.11 31.65 -14.54
CA ILE A 400 -11.57 31.73 -14.58
C ILE A 400 -12.12 30.67 -15.54
N LEU A 401 -11.48 30.47 -16.70
CA LEU A 401 -11.82 29.45 -17.70
C LEU A 401 -11.68 28.04 -17.12
N ILE A 402 -10.60 27.78 -16.36
CA ILE A 402 -10.41 26.51 -15.64
C ILE A 402 -11.48 26.31 -14.58
N CYS A 403 -11.78 27.34 -13.77
CA CYS A 403 -12.84 27.25 -12.76
C CYS A 403 -14.22 26.99 -13.37
N ILE A 404 -14.54 27.65 -14.49
CA ILE A 404 -15.80 27.43 -15.22
C ILE A 404 -15.83 26.00 -15.79
N ALA A 405 -14.77 25.56 -16.47
CA ALA A 405 -14.69 24.21 -17.04
C ALA A 405 -14.80 23.11 -15.97
N MET A 406 -14.21 23.34 -14.80
CA MET A 406 -14.26 22.42 -13.66
C MET A 406 -15.66 22.25 -13.06
N VAL A 407 -16.49 23.30 -13.10
CA VAL A 407 -17.88 23.24 -12.61
C VAL A 407 -18.84 22.77 -13.72
N SER A 408 -18.61 23.18 -14.96
CA SER A 408 -19.50 22.84 -16.08
C SER A 408 -19.39 21.37 -16.49
N LEU A 409 -18.21 20.74 -16.40
CA LEU A 409 -18.02 19.36 -16.85
C LEU A 409 -18.83 18.33 -16.01
N PRO A 410 -18.83 18.37 -14.66
CA PRO A 410 -19.70 17.52 -13.86
C PRO A 410 -21.20 17.80 -14.09
N VAL A 411 -21.58 19.07 -14.28
CA VAL A 411 -22.98 19.46 -14.51
C VAL A 411 -23.49 18.95 -15.87
N VAL A 412 -22.67 19.02 -16.93
CA VAL A 412 -23.01 18.47 -18.24
C VAL A 412 -23.12 16.94 -18.20
N LEU A 413 -22.24 16.26 -17.45
CA LEU A 413 -22.31 14.81 -17.25
C LEU A 413 -23.55 14.38 -16.45
N TRP A 414 -24.00 15.22 -15.51
CA TRP A 414 -25.26 15.04 -14.80
C TRP A 414 -26.47 15.19 -15.74
N CYS A 415 -26.50 16.25 -16.55
CA CYS A 415 -27.59 16.49 -17.52
C CYS A 415 -27.68 15.45 -18.65
N THR A 416 -26.66 14.59 -18.81
CA THR A 416 -26.63 13.52 -19.83
C THR A 416 -26.83 12.12 -19.24
N ASP A 417 -27.32 12.01 -18.00
CA ASP A 417 -27.58 10.76 -17.27
C ASP A 417 -26.35 9.84 -17.11
N ARG A 418 -25.13 10.41 -17.16
CA ARG A 418 -23.87 9.65 -16.96
C ARG A 418 -23.33 9.81 -15.54
N LEU A 419 -24.13 9.40 -14.56
CA LEU A 419 -23.83 9.53 -13.12
C LEU A 419 -22.46 8.92 -12.73
N PHE A 420 -22.13 7.73 -13.26
CA PHE A 420 -20.86 7.07 -12.94
C PHE A 420 -19.63 7.85 -13.44
N ALA A 421 -19.73 8.47 -14.63
CA ALA A 421 -18.66 9.29 -15.19
C ALA A 421 -18.46 10.58 -14.38
N MET A 422 -19.56 11.20 -13.92
CA MET A 422 -19.52 12.38 -13.06
C MET A 422 -18.83 12.09 -11.72
N PHE A 423 -19.21 11.00 -11.03
CA PHE A 423 -18.57 10.60 -9.78
C PHE A 423 -17.08 10.30 -9.99
N THR A 424 -16.72 9.61 -11.07
CA THR A 424 -15.31 9.32 -11.38
C THR A 424 -14.49 10.60 -11.58
N VAL A 425 -15.02 11.59 -12.32
CA VAL A 425 -14.36 12.89 -12.53
C VAL A 425 -14.22 13.66 -11.22
N LEU A 426 -15.26 13.68 -10.38
CA LEU A 426 -15.22 14.35 -9.07
C LEU A 426 -14.23 13.67 -8.11
N THR A 427 -14.18 12.34 -8.09
CA THR A 427 -13.25 11.58 -7.23
C THR A 427 -11.80 11.77 -7.67
N LEU A 428 -11.51 11.71 -8.97
CA LEU A 428 -10.17 11.98 -9.51
C LEU A 428 -9.73 13.43 -9.23
N PHE A 429 -10.66 14.37 -9.37
CA PHE A 429 -10.42 15.77 -9.07
C PHE A 429 -10.15 16.01 -7.58
N ALA A 430 -10.98 15.46 -6.70
CA ALA A 430 -10.79 15.54 -5.24
C ALA A 430 -9.47 14.88 -4.82
N GLY A 431 -9.10 13.75 -5.42
CA GLY A 431 -7.82 13.09 -5.20
C GLY A 431 -6.63 13.95 -5.65
N TYR A 432 -6.69 14.53 -6.84
CA TYR A 432 -5.65 15.42 -7.36
C TYR A 432 -5.48 16.68 -6.50
N GLN A 433 -6.58 17.31 -6.08
CA GLN A 433 -6.53 18.48 -5.22
C GLN A 433 -6.07 18.15 -3.80
N GLY A 434 -6.52 17.02 -3.24
CA GLY A 434 -6.04 16.52 -1.95
C GLY A 434 -4.53 16.26 -1.96
N TRP A 435 -4.01 15.70 -3.05
CA TRP A 435 -2.58 15.55 -3.26
C TRP A 435 -1.87 16.89 -3.43
N LYS A 436 -2.31 17.75 -4.35
CA LYS A 436 -1.61 18.98 -4.71
C LYS A 436 -1.67 20.05 -3.63
N LEU A 437 -2.86 20.35 -3.08
CA LEU A 437 -3.06 21.39 -2.08
C LEU A 437 -2.79 20.91 -0.66
N GLY A 438 -3.03 19.63 -0.37
CA GLY A 438 -2.79 19.06 0.96
C GLY A 438 -1.37 18.51 1.09
N MET A 439 -1.17 17.29 0.57
CA MET A 439 0.02 16.50 0.87
C MET A 439 1.30 17.08 0.25
N HIS A 440 1.25 17.52 -0.99
CA HIS A 440 2.40 18.05 -1.72
C HIS A 440 2.91 19.35 -1.10
N ILE A 441 2.03 20.34 -0.87
CA ILE A 441 2.44 21.60 -0.22
C ILE A 441 2.96 21.33 1.19
N ALA A 442 2.27 20.50 1.99
CA ALA A 442 2.73 20.18 3.33
C ALA A 442 4.10 19.47 3.33
N LEU A 443 4.32 18.54 2.39
CA LEU A 443 5.58 17.81 2.27
C LEU A 443 6.72 18.72 1.79
N PHE A 444 6.48 19.59 0.81
CA PHE A 444 7.48 20.56 0.36
C PHE A 444 7.77 21.64 1.42
N ALA A 445 6.76 22.09 2.16
CA ALA A 445 6.96 23.01 3.28
C ALA A 445 7.74 22.34 4.42
N TYR A 446 7.44 21.07 4.74
CA TYR A 446 8.18 20.30 5.73
C TYR A 446 9.63 20.06 5.31
N VAL A 447 9.87 19.66 4.06
CA VAL A 447 11.23 19.50 3.51
C VAL A 447 11.95 20.85 3.47
N GLY A 448 11.27 21.92 3.08
CA GLY A 448 11.83 23.28 3.04
C GLY A 448 12.26 23.78 4.42
N THR A 449 11.39 23.63 5.43
CA THR A 449 11.69 24.00 6.83
C THR A 449 12.82 23.14 7.40
N LYS A 450 12.85 21.83 7.12
CA LYS A 450 13.97 20.96 7.52
C LYS A 450 15.28 21.33 6.83
N LYS A 451 15.23 21.68 5.55
CA LYS A 451 16.40 22.16 4.80
C LYS A 451 16.91 23.48 5.38
N MET A 452 16.03 24.44 5.66
CA MET A 452 16.40 25.70 6.30
C MET A 452 17.03 25.47 7.67
N ALA A 453 16.42 24.64 8.51
CA ALA A 453 16.95 24.30 9.83
C ALA A 453 18.33 23.62 9.79
N HIS A 454 18.69 22.95 8.68
CA HIS A 454 20.02 22.36 8.50
C HIS A 454 21.10 23.43 8.27
N PHE A 455 20.77 24.50 7.55
CA PHE A 455 21.69 25.58 7.22
C PHE A 455 21.67 26.73 8.24
N ASP A 456 20.75 26.68 9.20
CA ASP A 456 20.63 27.62 10.32
C ASP A 456 21.82 27.39 11.27
N ASN A 457 22.88 28.20 11.14
CA ASN A 457 24.19 28.12 11.84
C ASN A 457 25.23 27.14 11.26
N ALA A 458 25.11 26.77 9.98
CA ALA A 458 26.18 26.01 9.34
C ALA A 458 27.39 26.90 9.01
N ASP A 459 28.60 26.42 9.28
CA ASP A 459 29.84 27.06 8.81
C ASP A 459 30.01 26.80 7.31
N PHE A 460 29.52 27.74 6.49
CA PHE A 460 29.55 27.63 5.03
C PHE A 460 30.98 27.53 4.49
N SER A 461 31.99 28.10 5.16
CA SER A 461 33.40 27.96 4.76
C SER A 461 33.90 26.53 4.95
N ALA A 462 33.51 25.87 6.06
CA ALA A 462 33.84 24.48 6.31
C ALA A 462 33.15 23.54 5.31
N LEU A 463 31.89 23.81 4.97
CA LEU A 463 31.14 23.06 3.95
C LEU A 463 31.81 23.15 2.58
N TYR A 464 32.18 24.36 2.17
CA TYR A 464 32.91 24.61 0.93
C TYR A 464 34.23 23.85 0.83
N LYS A 465 35.01 23.86 1.93
CA LYS A 465 36.29 23.14 2.01
C LYS A 465 36.10 21.62 1.98
N ALA A 466 34.98 21.10 2.48
CA ALA A 466 34.65 19.69 2.41
C ALA A 466 34.28 19.27 0.98
N GLU A 467 33.49 20.10 0.30
CA GLU A 467 33.09 19.93 -1.11
C GLU A 467 34.29 19.96 -2.08
N MET A 468 35.29 20.80 -1.81
CA MET A 468 36.57 20.84 -2.52
C MET A 468 37.44 19.58 -2.34
N LYS A 469 37.25 18.82 -1.24
CA LYS A 469 38.01 17.59 -0.97
C LYS A 469 37.40 16.35 -1.62
N ASP A 470 36.18 16.46 -2.16
CA ASP A 470 35.49 15.34 -2.79
C ASP A 470 36.19 14.92 -4.10
N PRO A 471 36.56 13.63 -4.29
CA PRO A 471 37.21 13.18 -5.51
C PRO A 471 36.39 13.36 -6.79
N LYS A 472 35.06 13.50 -6.71
CA LYS A 472 34.17 13.70 -7.88
C LYS A 472 34.21 15.12 -8.46
N THR A 473 34.67 16.11 -7.69
CA THR A 473 34.75 17.53 -8.12
C THR A 473 36.12 17.90 -8.73
N ARG A 474 37.08 16.95 -8.80
CA ARG A 474 38.48 17.15 -9.24
C ARG A 474 38.72 17.56 -10.71
N GLY A 475 37.70 17.94 -11.47
CA GLY A 475 37.82 18.32 -12.88
C GLY A 475 37.15 19.66 -13.27
N ALA A 476 36.46 20.33 -12.36
CA ALA A 476 35.78 21.60 -12.64
C ALA A 476 36.58 22.78 -12.09
N SER A 477 36.64 23.90 -12.82
CA SER A 477 37.22 25.15 -12.31
C SER A 477 36.30 25.73 -11.24
N PHE A 478 36.51 25.35 -9.98
CA PHE A 478 35.77 25.95 -8.88
C PHE A 478 36.32 27.36 -8.57
N PRO A 479 35.44 28.33 -8.24
CA PRO A 479 35.86 29.65 -7.76
C PRO A 479 36.74 29.55 -6.52
N ARG A 480 37.42 30.62 -6.10
CA ARG A 480 38.00 30.64 -4.74
C ARG A 480 36.87 30.94 -3.75
N TRP A 481 37.06 30.59 -2.47
CA TRP A 481 36.10 31.00 -1.43
C TRP A 481 35.86 32.51 -1.43
N GLU A 482 36.92 33.26 -1.77
CA GLU A 482 36.95 34.71 -1.95
C GLU A 482 35.96 35.22 -3.02
N ASP A 483 35.58 34.38 -3.99
CA ASP A 483 34.67 34.71 -5.10
C ASP A 483 33.23 34.22 -4.86
N VAL A 484 32.94 33.61 -3.70
CA VAL A 484 31.61 33.10 -3.36
C VAL A 484 30.73 34.22 -2.81
N TYR A 485 29.70 34.60 -3.57
CA TYR A 485 28.70 35.58 -3.13
C TYR A 485 27.48 34.87 -2.52
N HIS A 486 27.13 35.25 -1.28
CA HIS A 486 25.90 34.80 -0.64
C HIS A 486 24.71 35.70 -1.05
N PHE A 487 23.74 35.13 -1.77
CA PHE A 487 22.49 35.83 -2.09
C PHE A 487 21.45 35.54 -1.01
N VAL A 488 20.99 36.60 -0.34
CA VAL A 488 19.83 36.53 0.57
C VAL A 488 18.62 37.03 -0.18
N VAL A 489 17.73 36.11 -0.57
CA VAL A 489 16.44 36.48 -1.15
C VAL A 489 15.50 36.80 0.00
N LEU A 490 15.19 38.08 0.16
CA LEU A 490 14.18 38.58 1.09
C LEU A 490 12.87 38.74 0.33
N PRO A 491 11.97 37.76 0.40
CA PRO A 491 10.65 37.92 -0.19
C PRO A 491 9.88 39.03 0.53
N ASN A 492 9.17 39.84 -0.23
CA ASN A 492 8.47 41.03 0.24
C ASN A 492 7.19 40.66 1.02
N TYR A 493 7.35 40.04 2.18
CA TYR A 493 6.33 39.88 3.19
C TYR A 493 6.87 40.33 4.54
N LYS A 494 5.97 40.68 5.47
CA LYS A 494 6.32 41.09 6.85
C LYS A 494 6.95 39.90 7.60
N GLU A 495 8.22 39.61 7.35
CA GLU A 495 9.01 38.77 8.24
C GLU A 495 9.36 39.56 9.51
N ASP A 496 9.40 38.85 10.63
CA ASP A 496 9.79 39.42 11.91
C ASP A 496 11.25 39.88 11.84
N VAL A 497 11.50 41.12 12.26
CA VAL A 497 12.82 41.77 12.21
C VAL A 497 13.86 40.94 12.97
N GLU A 498 13.45 40.20 13.98
CA GLU A 498 14.34 39.35 14.76
C GLU A 498 14.83 38.12 13.97
N VAL A 499 13.99 37.55 13.09
CA VAL A 499 14.38 36.46 12.19
C VAL A 499 15.39 36.95 11.16
N LEU A 500 15.16 38.13 10.58
CA LEU A 500 16.13 38.79 9.70
C LEU A 500 17.47 39.02 10.40
N ARG A 501 17.44 39.51 11.65
CA ARG A 501 18.65 39.76 12.43
C ARG A 501 19.41 38.48 12.73
N LEU A 502 18.72 37.39 13.06
CA LEU A 502 19.31 36.07 13.28
C LEU A 502 19.95 35.52 12.00
N ALA A 503 19.27 35.59 10.86
CA ALA A 503 19.80 35.14 9.58
C ALA A 503 21.07 35.92 9.18
N ILE A 504 21.05 37.26 9.28
CA ILE A 504 22.22 38.10 8.97
C ILE A 504 23.38 37.80 9.93
N LYS A 505 23.10 37.61 11.23
CA LYS A 505 24.13 37.23 12.21
C LYS A 505 24.72 35.85 11.94
N SER A 506 23.89 34.88 11.54
CA SER A 506 24.33 33.53 11.19
C SER A 506 25.27 33.55 9.97
N ILE A 507 24.91 34.34 8.94
CA ILE A 507 25.76 34.55 7.76
C ILE A 507 27.07 35.25 8.16
N ALA A 508 27.00 36.33 8.95
CA ALA A 508 28.19 37.06 9.41
C ALA A 508 29.10 36.21 10.32
N ALA A 509 28.56 35.20 11.02
CA ALA A 509 29.33 34.28 11.84
C ALA A 509 30.01 33.16 11.03
N SER A 510 29.65 32.98 9.76
CA SER A 510 30.15 31.89 8.91
C SER A 510 31.45 32.21 8.15
N GLY A 511 32.04 33.40 8.36
CA GLY A 511 33.32 33.82 7.80
C GLY A 511 33.33 35.27 7.35
#